data_AF-A0A1J3FSK3-F1
#
_entry.id   AF-A0A1J3FSK3-F1
#
_cell.length_a   1.000
_cell.length_b   1.000
_cell.length_c   1.000
_cell.angle_alpha   90.00
_cell.angle_beta   90.00
_cell.angle_gamma   90.00
#
_symmetry.space_group_name_H-M   'P 1'
#
loop_
_entity.id
_entity.type
_entity.pdbx_description
1 polymer ?
#
loop_
_entity_poly.entity_id
_entity_poly.type
_entity_poly.pdbx_seq_one_letter_code
_entity_poly.pdbx_strand_id
1 'polypeptide(L)'
;MQEEAKSFAIGNKALAALFVHTPAGELQRQIRLWLAEHFEFLSVTADDVPGGTTGQLELLSTAIMDGWMAGLGAAVPPHTDALGQLLSEYAKRVYTSQMQHMKDIAGTLAAEEAEDAGQVAKLRSALESVDHKRRKILQQMRSDAALLNLEEGSSPVQNPSTAVEDSRLASLISLDGILKQVKDITRQASVHVLSKSKKTALLEALDELTERMPSLLDIDHPCAQREIATARQLVETIPEQENNNLLEQSHGRRPSLESISSGETDVSQWNVLQFNTGSSAPFIIKCGGNTNSELVIKADARVQEPKGGELVRVVPRPCVLVNMSLEEMKQMFAQLPEALSLLALARTADGTRARYSRLYKTLAMKVPSLRDVVGELEKE
;
A
#
# COMPACT_ATOMS: atom_id res chain seq x y z
N MET A 1 -41.32 -17.11 28.80
CA MET A 1 -40.02 -17.38 29.45
C MET A 1 -38.94 -17.95 28.52
N GLN A 2 -39.04 -19.20 28.01
CA GLN A 2 -37.94 -19.78 27.18
C GLN A 2 -37.80 -19.17 25.78
N GLU A 3 -38.89 -18.67 25.21
CA GLU A 3 -38.94 -18.07 23.87
C GLU A 3 -38.62 -16.56 23.90
N GLU A 4 -38.97 -15.88 25.00
CA GLU A 4 -38.52 -14.52 25.32
C GLU A 4 -37.02 -14.48 25.65
N ALA A 5 -36.48 -15.49 26.34
CA ALA A 5 -35.05 -15.62 26.56
C ALA A 5 -34.28 -15.88 25.25
N LYS A 6 -34.87 -16.62 24.30
CA LYS A 6 -34.30 -16.83 22.96
C LYS A 6 -34.33 -15.57 22.09
N SER A 7 -35.38 -14.75 22.17
CA SER A 7 -35.42 -13.45 21.48
C SER A 7 -34.52 -12.40 22.16
N PHE A 8 -34.26 -12.53 23.46
CA PHE A 8 -33.30 -11.73 24.23
C PHE A 8 -31.83 -12.09 23.91
N ALA A 9 -31.54 -13.37 23.63
CA ALA A 9 -30.20 -13.90 23.28
C ALA A 9 -29.62 -13.39 21.95
N ILE A 10 -30.43 -12.78 21.08
CA ILE A 10 -29.99 -12.27 19.76
C ILE A 10 -29.21 -10.93 19.90
N GLY A 11 -29.17 -10.34 21.10
CA GLY A 11 -28.85 -8.94 21.34
C GLY A 11 -27.38 -8.48 21.34
N ASN A 12 -26.36 -9.35 21.35
CA ASN A 12 -24.97 -8.83 21.40
C ASN A 12 -23.93 -9.62 20.58
N LYS A 13 -24.15 -9.64 19.26
CA LYS A 13 -23.19 -10.16 18.27
C LYS A 13 -21.82 -9.48 18.33
N ALA A 14 -21.74 -8.24 18.82
CA ALA A 14 -20.49 -7.48 18.91
C ALA A 14 -19.56 -8.03 20.01
N LEU A 15 -20.10 -8.33 21.19
CA LEU A 15 -19.36 -9.01 22.26
C LEU A 15 -18.97 -10.43 21.84
N ALA A 16 -19.86 -11.19 21.20
CA ALA A 16 -19.50 -12.50 20.68
C ALA A 16 -18.34 -12.43 19.67
N ALA A 17 -18.33 -11.44 18.76
CA ALA A 17 -17.29 -11.24 17.75
C ALA A 17 -15.91 -10.93 18.35
N LEU A 18 -15.84 -10.24 19.50
CA LEU A 18 -14.59 -9.95 20.20
C LEU A 18 -13.86 -11.21 20.71
N PHE A 19 -14.63 -12.26 21.01
CA PHE A 19 -14.13 -13.50 21.60
C PHE A 19 -14.04 -14.65 20.60
N VAL A 20 -14.47 -14.47 19.33
CA VAL A 20 -14.35 -15.49 18.26
C VAL A 20 -12.89 -15.94 18.04
N HIS A 21 -11.91 -15.11 18.42
CA HIS A 21 -10.49 -15.43 18.29
C HIS A 21 -9.84 -15.93 19.59
N THR A 22 -10.58 -15.99 20.69
CA THR A 22 -10.11 -16.54 21.97
C THR A 22 -10.46 -18.04 22.02
N PRO A 23 -9.46 -18.95 22.13
CA PRO A 23 -9.74 -20.36 22.32
C PRO A 23 -10.63 -20.57 23.57
N ALA A 24 -11.67 -21.40 23.47
CA ALA A 24 -12.64 -21.61 24.54
C ALA A 24 -11.99 -21.96 25.90
N GLY A 25 -10.89 -22.72 25.88
CA GLY A 25 -10.12 -23.05 27.09
C GLY A 25 -9.43 -21.85 27.75
N GLU A 26 -9.01 -20.85 26.97
CA GLU A 26 -8.40 -19.63 27.50
C GLU A 26 -9.46 -18.74 28.16
N LEU A 27 -10.64 -18.61 27.55
CA LEU A 27 -11.76 -17.88 28.14
C LEU A 27 -12.20 -18.52 29.46
N GLN A 28 -12.34 -19.84 29.48
CA GLN A 28 -12.68 -20.60 30.69
C GLN A 28 -11.59 -20.46 31.79
N ARG A 29 -10.32 -20.31 31.42
CA ARG A 29 -9.24 -20.04 32.37
C ARG A 29 -9.36 -18.65 33.00
N GLN A 30 -9.65 -17.63 32.19
CA GLN A 30 -9.78 -16.25 32.66
C GLN A 30 -11.02 -16.07 33.55
N ILE A 31 -12.14 -16.72 33.21
CA ILE A 31 -13.33 -16.76 34.06
C ILE A 31 -12.99 -17.37 35.44
N ARG A 32 -12.25 -18.47 35.48
CA ARG A 32 -11.81 -19.09 36.74
C ARG A 32 -10.92 -18.17 37.57
N LEU A 33 -9.95 -17.51 36.95
CA LEU A 33 -9.05 -16.59 37.65
C LEU A 33 -9.81 -15.40 38.27
N TRP A 34 -10.73 -14.81 37.51
CA TRP A 34 -11.53 -13.69 38.00
C TRP A 34 -12.48 -14.10 39.14
N LEU A 35 -13.13 -15.25 39.03
CA LEU A 35 -13.99 -15.79 40.09
C LEU A 35 -13.22 -16.02 41.39
N ALA A 36 -12.00 -16.55 41.29
CA ALA A 36 -11.14 -16.78 42.45
C ALA A 36 -10.67 -15.47 43.09
N GLU A 37 -10.48 -14.42 42.31
CA GLU A 37 -10.03 -13.09 42.77
C GLU A 37 -11.17 -12.28 43.44
N HIS A 38 -12.43 -12.46 43.01
CA HIS A 38 -13.55 -11.60 43.43
C HIS A 38 -14.55 -12.26 44.39
N PHE A 39 -14.52 -13.59 44.56
CA PHE A 39 -15.45 -14.31 45.43
C PHE A 39 -14.73 -15.14 46.49
N GLU A 40 -14.40 -14.49 47.61
CA GLU A 40 -13.70 -15.07 48.76
C GLU A 40 -14.44 -16.30 49.33
N PHE A 41 -15.77 -16.38 49.26
CA PHE A 41 -16.52 -17.54 49.77
C PHE A 41 -16.28 -18.84 48.97
N LEU A 42 -15.94 -18.75 47.67
CA LEU A 42 -15.54 -19.91 46.86
C LEU A 42 -14.19 -20.50 47.32
N SER A 43 -13.44 -19.76 48.14
CA SER A 43 -12.20 -20.21 48.78
C SER A 43 -12.41 -20.75 50.21
N VAL A 44 -13.58 -20.50 50.82
CA VAL A 44 -13.86 -20.80 52.25
C VAL A 44 -14.84 -21.97 52.45
N THR A 45 -15.74 -22.27 51.50
CA THR A 45 -16.77 -23.34 51.66
C THR A 45 -16.33 -24.71 51.14
N ALA A 46 -15.06 -25.08 51.33
CA ALA A 46 -14.43 -26.20 50.62
C ALA A 46 -14.54 -27.58 51.29
N ASP A 47 -14.96 -27.69 52.54
CA ASP A 47 -14.81 -28.95 53.28
C ASP A 47 -15.93 -29.99 53.04
N ASP A 48 -17.09 -29.60 52.49
CA ASP A 48 -18.27 -30.48 52.44
C ASP A 48 -18.75 -30.90 51.03
N VAL A 49 -18.02 -30.58 49.95
CA VAL A 49 -18.42 -30.97 48.57
C VAL A 49 -17.34 -31.81 47.89
N PRO A 50 -17.66 -33.01 47.35
CA PRO A 50 -16.68 -33.85 46.68
C PRO A 50 -16.21 -33.16 45.39
N GLY A 51 -15.02 -32.53 45.43
CA GLY A 51 -14.43 -31.75 44.35
C GLY A 51 -13.62 -30.51 44.78
N GLY A 52 -13.73 -30.08 46.04
CA GLY A 52 -12.97 -28.95 46.60
C GLY A 52 -13.26 -27.59 45.94
N THR A 53 -12.49 -26.56 46.32
CA THR A 53 -12.58 -25.19 45.76
C THR A 53 -12.43 -25.17 44.23
N THR A 54 -11.54 -26.02 43.70
CA THR A 54 -11.29 -26.17 42.26
C THR A 54 -12.52 -26.67 41.50
N GLY A 55 -13.29 -27.61 42.07
CA GLY A 55 -14.49 -28.17 41.43
C GLY A 55 -15.66 -27.18 41.38
N GLN A 56 -15.83 -26.35 42.41
CA GLN A 56 -16.85 -25.29 42.40
C GLN A 56 -16.51 -24.19 41.40
N LEU A 57 -15.23 -23.80 41.29
CA LEU A 57 -14.74 -22.86 40.28
C LEU A 57 -14.96 -23.38 38.85
N GLU A 58 -14.74 -24.68 38.61
CA GLU A 58 -15.01 -25.31 37.32
C GLU A 58 -16.50 -25.38 36.99
N LEU A 59 -17.34 -25.71 37.96
CA LEU A 59 -18.80 -25.75 37.79
C LEU A 59 -19.35 -24.35 37.48
N LEU A 60 -18.91 -23.34 38.22
CA LEU A 60 -19.34 -21.96 38.04
C LEU A 60 -18.83 -21.37 36.72
N SER A 61 -17.57 -21.64 36.37
CA SER A 61 -17.00 -21.23 35.08
C SER A 61 -17.70 -21.88 33.89
N THR A 62 -18.09 -23.15 34.02
CA THR A 62 -18.84 -23.87 32.99
C THR A 62 -20.26 -23.32 32.88
N ALA A 63 -20.95 -23.09 34.01
CA ALA A 63 -22.28 -22.48 34.01
C ALA A 63 -22.29 -21.06 33.42
N ILE A 64 -21.22 -20.29 33.64
CA ILE A 64 -21.03 -18.97 33.03
C ILE A 64 -20.82 -19.09 31.52
N MET A 65 -19.97 -20.02 31.06
CA MET A 65 -19.75 -20.29 29.64
C MET A 65 -21.03 -20.79 28.94
N ASP A 66 -21.77 -21.69 29.59
CA ASP A 66 -23.04 -22.22 29.09
C ASP A 66 -24.12 -21.12 29.06
N GLY A 67 -24.16 -20.27 30.08
CA GLY A 67 -25.01 -19.10 30.12
C GLY A 67 -24.71 -18.13 28.98
N TRP A 68 -23.43 -17.86 28.72
CA TRP A 68 -22.98 -17.04 27.60
C TRP A 68 -23.35 -17.64 26.23
N MET A 69 -23.09 -18.93 26.04
CA MET A 69 -23.49 -19.68 24.83
C MET A 69 -25.01 -19.72 24.65
N ALA A 70 -25.77 -19.60 25.75
CA ALA A 70 -27.22 -19.45 25.76
C ALA A 70 -27.71 -17.99 25.66
N GLY A 71 -26.80 -17.01 25.57
CA GLY A 71 -27.11 -15.58 25.40
C GLY A 71 -27.37 -14.79 26.69
N LEU A 72 -26.95 -15.30 27.85
CA LEU A 72 -26.91 -14.58 29.13
C LEU A 72 -25.62 -13.74 29.20
N GLY A 73 -25.70 -12.50 29.67
CA GLY A 73 -24.56 -11.55 29.69
C GLY A 73 -24.92 -10.20 29.07
N ALA A 74 -25.80 -9.44 29.73
CA ALA A 74 -26.17 -8.12 29.25
C ALA A 74 -25.08 -7.10 29.64
N ALA A 75 -24.21 -6.73 28.70
CA ALA A 75 -23.36 -5.55 28.82
C ALA A 75 -24.15 -4.29 28.39
N VAL A 76 -25.19 -3.95 29.15
CA VAL A 76 -26.04 -2.78 28.86
C VAL A 76 -26.03 -1.84 30.06
N PRO A 77 -25.63 -0.57 29.92
CA PRO A 77 -25.75 0.40 31.00
C PRO A 77 -27.22 0.58 31.42
N PRO A 78 -27.54 0.81 32.71
CA PRO A 78 -26.65 0.99 33.85
C PRO A 78 -26.35 -0.29 34.64
N HIS A 79 -26.81 -1.46 34.19
CA HIS A 79 -26.73 -2.71 34.95
C HIS A 79 -26.13 -3.81 34.07
N THR A 80 -24.90 -4.19 34.40
CA THR A 80 -24.23 -5.34 33.81
C THR A 80 -24.04 -6.40 34.88
N ASP A 81 -24.33 -7.65 34.52
CA ASP A 81 -24.08 -8.79 35.40
C ASP A 81 -22.57 -9.04 35.56
N ALA A 82 -22.19 -9.81 36.58
CA ALA A 82 -20.79 -10.18 36.86
C ALA A 82 -20.05 -10.72 35.62
N LEU A 83 -20.77 -11.41 34.72
CA LEU A 83 -20.23 -11.93 33.47
C LEU A 83 -19.91 -10.81 32.48
N GLY A 84 -20.80 -9.84 32.25
CA GLY A 84 -20.51 -8.73 31.35
C GLY A 84 -19.38 -7.83 31.85
N GLN A 85 -19.19 -7.68 33.18
CA GLN A 85 -18.05 -6.95 33.75
C GLN A 85 -16.73 -7.68 33.45
N LEU A 86 -16.67 -8.99 33.70
CA LEU A 86 -15.52 -9.82 33.36
C LEU A 86 -15.17 -9.77 31.86
N LEU A 87 -16.18 -9.87 30.98
CA LEU A 87 -15.95 -9.82 29.54
C LEU A 87 -15.44 -8.44 29.09
N SER A 88 -15.93 -7.36 29.71
CA SER A 88 -15.44 -6.01 29.48
C SER A 88 -13.97 -5.84 29.89
N GLU A 89 -13.60 -6.32 31.08
CA GLU A 89 -12.21 -6.30 31.57
C GLU A 89 -11.27 -7.14 30.70
N TYR A 90 -11.70 -8.35 30.31
CA TYR A 90 -10.93 -9.18 29.41
C TYR A 90 -10.72 -8.52 28.04
N ALA A 91 -11.77 -7.93 27.46
CA ALA A 91 -11.65 -7.20 26.20
C ALA A 91 -10.67 -6.02 26.32
N LYS A 92 -10.71 -5.25 27.43
CA LYS A 92 -9.70 -4.20 27.71
C LYS A 92 -8.28 -4.78 27.77
N ARG A 93 -8.06 -5.91 28.43
CA ARG A 93 -6.75 -6.59 28.51
C ARG A 93 -6.27 -7.04 27.12
N VAL A 94 -7.15 -7.61 26.29
CA VAL A 94 -6.81 -8.01 24.92
C VAL A 94 -6.38 -6.82 24.09
N TYR A 95 -7.13 -5.72 24.11
CA TYR A 95 -6.77 -4.51 23.37
C TYR A 95 -5.46 -3.89 23.84
N THR A 96 -5.26 -3.81 25.15
CA THR A 96 -4.02 -3.30 25.74
C THR A 96 -2.82 -4.15 25.29
N SER A 97 -2.96 -5.47 25.34
CA SER A 97 -1.94 -6.41 24.88
C SER A 97 -1.65 -6.27 23.39
N GLN A 98 -2.68 -6.17 22.55
CA GLN A 98 -2.51 -5.95 21.11
C GLN A 98 -1.82 -4.62 20.80
N MET A 99 -2.19 -3.54 21.50
CA MET A 99 -1.57 -2.22 21.34
C MET A 99 -0.10 -2.22 21.78
N GLN A 100 0.21 -2.89 22.90
CA GLN A 100 1.58 -3.05 23.36
C GLN A 100 2.41 -3.87 22.37
N HIS A 101 1.86 -4.98 21.86
CA HIS A 101 2.52 -5.77 20.82
C HIS A 101 2.83 -4.91 19.58
N MET A 102 1.88 -4.09 19.10
CA MET A 102 2.15 -3.20 17.96
C MET A 102 3.25 -2.19 18.28
N LYS A 103 3.30 -1.67 19.51
CA LYS A 103 4.38 -0.79 19.96
C LYS A 103 5.74 -1.51 19.93
N ASP A 104 5.81 -2.74 20.43
CA ASP A 104 7.08 -3.49 20.49
C ASP A 104 7.62 -3.81 19.09
N ILE A 105 6.75 -4.18 18.14
CA ILE A 105 7.14 -4.36 16.73
C ILE A 105 7.64 -3.02 16.17
N ALA A 106 6.87 -1.95 16.34
CA ALA A 106 7.22 -0.64 15.79
C ALA A 106 8.56 -0.13 16.35
N GLY A 107 8.80 -0.29 17.65
CA GLY A 107 10.06 0.05 18.29
C GLY A 107 11.24 -0.77 17.76
N THR A 108 11.03 -2.08 17.52
CA THR A 108 12.06 -2.95 16.92
C THR A 108 12.41 -2.50 15.51
N LEU A 109 11.39 -2.27 14.66
CA LEU A 109 11.58 -1.77 13.30
C LEU A 109 12.20 -0.37 13.30
N ALA A 110 11.88 0.46 14.28
CA ALA A 110 12.38 1.81 14.36
C ALA A 110 13.86 1.88 14.74
N ALA A 111 14.35 0.92 15.51
CA ALA A 111 15.75 0.79 15.88
C ALA A 111 16.61 0.09 14.81
N GLU A 112 16.01 -0.46 13.75
CA GLU A 112 16.73 -1.16 12.68
C GLU A 112 17.42 -0.15 11.74
N GLU A 113 18.72 -0.32 11.52
CA GLU A 113 19.52 0.44 10.55
C GLU A 113 19.29 -0.08 9.13
N ALA A 114 19.15 0.82 8.16
CA ALA A 114 19.02 0.45 6.76
C ALA A 114 20.36 0.58 6.05
N GLU A 115 20.84 -0.51 5.45
CA GLU A 115 22.12 -0.48 4.72
C GLU A 115 21.96 -0.02 3.27
N ASP A 116 20.80 -0.28 2.65
CA ASP A 116 20.56 -0.05 1.24
C ASP A 116 19.13 0.44 0.96
N ALA A 117 18.91 0.95 -0.26
CA ALA A 117 17.60 1.47 -0.68
C ALA A 117 16.45 0.44 -0.60
N GLY A 118 16.75 -0.84 -0.79
CA GLY A 118 15.77 -1.92 -0.66
C GLY A 118 15.36 -2.15 0.79
N GLN A 119 16.30 -2.08 1.73
CA GLN A 119 16.03 -2.16 3.17
C GLN A 119 15.23 -0.95 3.65
N VAL A 120 15.56 0.27 3.21
CA VAL A 120 14.78 1.49 3.51
C VAL A 120 13.32 1.32 3.09
N ALA A 121 13.07 0.84 1.87
CA ALA A 121 11.72 0.62 1.37
C ALA A 121 10.95 -0.45 2.17
N LYS A 122 11.64 -1.52 2.60
CA LYS A 122 11.06 -2.58 3.44
C LYS A 122 10.69 -2.05 4.83
N LEU A 123 11.61 -1.36 5.50
CA LEU A 123 11.39 -0.79 6.84
C LEU A 123 10.24 0.21 6.84
N ARG A 124 10.22 1.11 5.84
CA ARG A 124 9.12 2.06 5.65
C ARG A 124 7.78 1.34 5.52
N SER A 125 7.68 0.37 4.61
CA SER A 125 6.45 -0.40 4.37
C SER A 125 6.00 -1.18 5.61
N ALA A 126 6.94 -1.75 6.35
CA ALA A 126 6.67 -2.47 7.59
C ALA A 126 6.10 -1.53 8.67
N LEU A 127 6.72 -0.37 8.89
CA LEU A 127 6.23 0.64 9.84
C LEU A 127 4.86 1.20 9.45
N GLU A 128 4.63 1.51 8.17
CA GLU A 128 3.31 1.93 7.66
C GLU A 128 2.23 0.86 7.91
N SER A 129 2.57 -0.41 7.74
CA SER A 129 1.66 -1.55 7.99
C SER A 129 1.32 -1.71 9.48
N VAL A 130 2.32 -1.58 10.37
CA VAL A 130 2.10 -1.63 11.83
C VAL A 130 1.22 -0.47 12.28
N ASP A 131 1.48 0.74 11.82
CA ASP A 131 0.67 1.91 12.16
C ASP A 131 -0.77 1.80 11.62
N HIS A 132 -0.95 1.24 10.42
CA HIS A 132 -2.29 0.92 9.90
C HIS A 132 -3.05 -0.09 10.77
N LYS A 133 -2.38 -1.16 11.21
CA LYS A 133 -2.98 -2.15 12.13
C LYS A 133 -3.33 -1.51 13.47
N ARG A 134 -2.46 -0.68 14.02
CA ARG A 134 -2.70 0.09 15.24
C ARG A 134 -3.94 0.97 15.12
N ARG A 135 -4.07 1.74 14.03
CA ARG A 135 -5.26 2.57 13.77
C ARG A 135 -6.54 1.74 13.70
N LYS A 136 -6.50 0.56 13.07
CA LYS A 136 -7.65 -0.36 13.02
C LYS A 136 -8.04 -0.85 14.41
N ILE A 137 -7.07 -1.23 15.25
CA ILE A 137 -7.33 -1.65 16.63
C ILE A 137 -7.97 -0.49 17.42
N LEU A 138 -7.41 0.72 17.31
CA LEU A 138 -7.97 1.90 17.97
C LEU A 138 -9.38 2.27 17.49
N GLN A 139 -9.65 2.08 16.20
CA GLN A 139 -10.98 2.29 15.64
C GLN A 139 -11.97 1.25 16.16
N GLN A 140 -11.54 -0.02 16.23
CA GLN A 140 -12.33 -1.11 16.78
C GLN A 140 -12.65 -0.85 18.27
N MET A 141 -11.64 -0.50 19.08
CA MET A 141 -11.83 -0.11 20.48
C MET A 141 -12.83 1.04 20.65
N ARG A 142 -12.79 2.06 19.78
CA ARG A 142 -13.75 3.17 19.81
C ARG A 142 -15.16 2.73 19.43
N SER A 143 -15.28 1.85 18.44
CA SER A 143 -16.57 1.22 18.08
C SER A 143 -17.14 0.44 19.26
N ASP A 144 -16.27 -0.26 19.99
CA ASP A 144 -16.63 -1.12 21.11
C ASP A 144 -16.68 -0.36 22.45
N ALA A 145 -16.43 0.96 22.46
CA ALA A 145 -16.39 1.77 23.68
C ALA A 145 -17.73 1.78 24.44
N ALA A 146 -18.86 1.65 23.75
CA ALA A 146 -20.17 1.50 24.37
C ALA A 146 -20.31 0.20 25.19
N LEU A 147 -19.51 -0.83 24.87
CA LEU A 147 -19.42 -2.10 25.59
C LEU A 147 -18.35 -2.07 26.70
N LEU A 148 -17.35 -1.20 26.58
CA LEU A 148 -16.18 -1.12 27.49
C LEU A 148 -16.32 -0.04 28.58
N ASN A 149 -17.20 0.95 28.40
CA ASN A 149 -17.44 2.03 29.36
C ASN A 149 -18.45 1.59 30.41
N LEU A 150 -17.98 0.77 31.36
CA LEU A 150 -18.80 0.28 32.48
C LEU A 150 -18.49 0.97 33.83
N GLU A 151 -17.49 1.84 33.92
CA GLU A 151 -17.24 2.61 35.13
C GLU A 151 -16.70 4.00 34.80
N GLU A 152 -17.31 5.03 35.40
CA GLU A 152 -16.81 6.41 35.47
C GLU A 152 -15.46 6.55 36.20
N GLY A 153 -14.82 5.44 36.61
CA GLY A 153 -13.53 5.41 37.31
C GLY A 153 -12.41 4.60 36.66
N SER A 154 -12.67 3.80 35.61
CA SER A 154 -11.61 2.98 35.00
C SER A 154 -10.79 3.82 34.02
N SER A 155 -9.47 3.90 34.24
CA SER A 155 -8.56 4.70 33.41
C SER A 155 -8.70 4.31 31.93
N PRO A 156 -8.84 5.27 30.99
CA PRO A 156 -8.89 4.96 29.57
C PRO A 156 -7.65 4.15 29.19
N VAL A 157 -7.80 3.17 28.30
CA VAL A 157 -6.68 2.37 27.79
C VAL A 157 -5.59 3.35 27.34
N GLN A 158 -4.48 3.36 28.08
CA GLN A 158 -3.39 4.30 27.82
C GLN A 158 -2.84 4.00 26.44
N ASN A 159 -3.03 4.92 25.50
CA ASN A 159 -2.38 4.84 24.21
C ASN A 159 -0.88 5.08 24.43
N PRO A 160 -0.03 4.09 24.15
CA PRO A 160 1.41 4.33 24.23
C PRO A 160 1.80 5.41 23.22
N SER A 161 2.70 6.31 23.63
CA SER A 161 3.28 7.31 22.74
C SER A 161 3.91 6.63 21.52
N THR A 162 3.70 7.21 20.34
CA THR A 162 4.32 6.79 19.07
C THR A 162 5.24 7.83 18.46
N ALA A 163 5.63 8.86 19.22
CA ALA A 163 6.38 9.99 18.69
C ALA A 163 7.72 9.56 18.06
N VAL A 164 8.40 8.58 18.64
CA VAL A 164 9.70 8.09 18.13
C VAL A 164 9.52 7.36 16.81
N GLU A 165 8.50 6.50 16.73
CA GLU A 165 8.15 5.71 15.57
C GLU A 165 7.63 6.58 14.42
N ASP A 166 6.86 7.62 14.74
CA ASP A 166 6.35 8.61 13.79
C ASP A 166 7.51 9.45 13.22
N SER A 167 8.46 9.89 14.08
CA SER A 167 9.69 10.55 13.64
C SER A 167 10.55 9.63 12.76
N ARG A 168 10.66 8.35 13.11
CA ARG A 168 11.38 7.36 12.32
C ARG A 168 10.77 7.15 10.94
N LEU A 169 9.45 7.00 10.86
CA LEU A 169 8.74 6.86 9.59
C LEU A 169 8.94 8.10 8.71
N ALA A 170 8.86 9.31 9.28
CA ALA A 170 9.11 10.56 8.55
C ALA A 170 10.55 10.64 7.99
N SER A 171 11.53 10.16 8.76
CA SER A 171 12.93 10.07 8.33
C SER A 171 13.09 9.09 7.16
N LEU A 172 12.52 7.89 7.25
CA LEU A 172 12.57 6.88 6.17
C LEU A 172 11.86 7.36 4.90
N ILE A 173 10.77 8.11 5.01
CA ILE A 173 10.10 8.76 3.87
C ILE A 173 11.04 9.75 3.18
N SER A 174 11.73 10.57 3.97
CA SER A 174 12.66 11.59 3.47
C SER A 174 13.91 10.94 2.84
N LEU A 175 14.43 9.87 3.47
CA LEU A 175 15.54 9.08 2.97
C LEU A 175 15.19 8.42 1.63
N ASP A 176 14.04 7.74 1.52
CA ASP A 176 13.56 7.17 0.25
C ASP A 176 13.46 8.23 -0.87
N GLY A 177 13.03 9.45 -0.52
CA GLY A 177 13.02 10.58 -1.43
C GLY A 177 14.42 11.02 -1.90
N ILE A 178 15.42 11.02 -1.01
CA ILE A 178 16.82 11.29 -1.34
C ILE A 178 17.36 10.17 -2.25
N LEU A 179 17.17 8.91 -1.88
CA LEU A 179 17.68 7.75 -2.64
C LEU A 179 17.09 7.67 -4.05
N LYS A 180 15.82 8.05 -4.24
CA LYS A 180 15.22 8.17 -5.57
C LYS A 180 15.91 9.24 -6.42
N GLN A 181 16.21 10.40 -5.85
CA GLN A 181 16.93 11.47 -6.55
C GLN A 181 18.36 11.07 -6.87
N VAL A 182 19.07 10.42 -5.94
CA VAL A 182 20.40 9.84 -6.17
C VAL A 182 20.36 8.87 -7.35
N LYS A 183 19.39 7.95 -7.39
CA LYS A 183 19.20 7.01 -8.49
C LYS A 183 18.92 7.71 -9.83
N ASP A 184 18.13 8.78 -9.81
CA ASP A 184 17.85 9.57 -11.01
C ASP A 184 19.09 10.34 -11.50
N ILE A 185 19.92 10.88 -10.60
CA ILE A 185 21.22 11.51 -10.93
C ILE A 185 22.16 10.48 -11.54
N THR A 186 22.31 9.31 -10.92
CA THR A 186 23.13 8.21 -11.43
C THR A 186 22.66 7.75 -12.82
N ARG A 187 21.34 7.70 -13.06
CA ARG A 187 20.78 7.41 -14.40
C ARG A 187 21.12 8.50 -15.41
N GLN A 188 21.13 9.77 -15.02
CA GLN A 188 21.51 10.87 -15.91
C GLN A 188 23.02 10.88 -16.22
N ALA A 189 23.82 10.35 -15.30
CA ALA A 189 25.27 10.21 -15.40
C ALA A 189 25.71 8.97 -16.19
N SER A 190 24.84 7.99 -16.45
CA SER A 190 25.24 6.75 -17.15
C SER A 190 25.61 6.92 -18.64
N VAL A 191 25.75 8.15 -19.13
CA VAL A 191 26.19 8.46 -20.50
C VAL A 191 27.72 8.48 -20.53
N HIS A 192 28.34 7.87 -21.54
CA HIS A 192 29.81 7.73 -21.65
C HIS A 192 30.59 9.05 -21.67
N VAL A 193 29.93 10.18 -21.97
CA VAL A 193 30.51 11.52 -22.00
C VAL A 193 29.46 12.52 -21.51
N LEU A 194 29.84 13.45 -20.64
CA LEU A 194 28.99 14.54 -20.17
C LEU A 194 29.54 15.89 -20.63
N SER A 195 28.67 16.85 -20.95
CA SER A 195 29.10 18.24 -21.09
C SER A 195 29.52 18.78 -19.73
N LYS A 196 30.49 19.71 -19.71
CA LYS A 196 30.96 20.36 -18.49
C LYS A 196 29.80 20.95 -17.66
N SER A 197 28.87 21.65 -18.32
CA SER A 197 27.70 22.25 -17.67
C SER A 197 26.78 21.21 -17.01
N LYS A 198 26.55 20.07 -17.67
CA LYS A 198 25.70 19.00 -17.13
C LYS A 198 26.38 18.28 -15.97
N LYS A 199 27.71 18.07 -16.04
CA LYS A 199 28.48 17.50 -14.94
C LYS A 199 28.42 18.39 -13.70
N THR A 200 28.62 19.71 -13.86
CA THR A 200 28.50 20.68 -12.76
C THR A 200 27.10 20.66 -12.15
N ALA A 201 26.04 20.69 -12.97
CA ALA A 201 24.66 20.65 -12.47
C ALA A 201 24.32 19.36 -11.69
N LEU A 202 24.87 18.21 -12.10
CA LEU A 202 24.66 16.94 -11.37
C LEU A 202 25.39 16.92 -10.02
N LEU A 203 26.57 17.55 -9.92
CA LEU A 203 27.30 17.69 -8.67
C LEU A 203 26.61 18.66 -7.71
N GLU A 204 26.11 19.79 -8.22
CA GLU A 204 25.31 20.74 -7.44
C GLU A 204 24.04 20.08 -6.89
N ALA A 205 23.35 19.26 -7.69
CA ALA A 205 22.20 18.49 -7.22
C ALA A 205 22.57 17.49 -6.10
N LEU A 206 23.76 16.90 -6.11
CA LEU A 206 24.24 16.03 -5.03
C LEU A 206 24.62 16.83 -3.77
N ASP A 207 25.10 18.06 -3.92
CA ASP A 207 25.34 18.99 -2.81
C ASP A 207 24.02 19.36 -2.14
N GLU A 208 22.98 19.71 -2.90
CA GLU A 208 21.63 19.98 -2.38
C GLU A 208 21.05 18.79 -1.60
N LEU A 209 21.27 17.56 -2.07
CA LEU A 209 20.86 16.36 -1.33
C LEU A 209 21.61 16.19 -0.01
N THR A 210 22.88 16.59 0.03
CA THR A 210 23.70 16.58 1.25
C THR A 210 23.21 17.62 2.25
N GLU A 211 22.81 18.80 1.79
CA GLU A 211 22.22 19.87 2.62
C GLU A 211 20.88 19.46 3.26
N ARG A 212 20.19 18.48 2.67
CA ARG A 212 18.95 17.91 3.22
C ARG A 212 19.17 16.83 4.30
N MET A 213 20.40 16.38 4.53
CA MET A 213 20.70 15.36 5.55
C MET A 213 20.20 15.70 6.97
N PRO A 214 20.23 16.96 7.45
CA PRO A 214 19.75 17.30 8.79
C PRO A 214 18.26 17.04 9.02
N SER A 215 17.47 16.82 7.96
CA SER A 215 16.06 16.40 8.07
C SER A 215 15.88 14.92 8.43
N LEU A 216 16.95 14.13 8.31
CA LEU A 216 16.96 12.71 8.64
C LEU A 216 17.39 12.51 10.10
N LEU A 217 16.91 11.44 10.71
CA LEU A 217 17.45 10.94 11.98
C LEU A 217 18.88 10.43 11.78
N ASP A 218 19.70 10.52 12.83
CA ASP A 218 21.11 10.14 12.82
C ASP A 218 21.34 8.71 12.30
N ILE A 219 20.43 7.78 12.63
CA ILE A 219 20.45 6.38 12.20
C ILE A 219 20.38 6.22 10.66
N ASP A 220 19.85 7.21 9.93
CA ASP A 220 19.71 7.19 8.47
C ASP A 220 20.86 7.90 7.73
N HIS A 221 21.66 8.70 8.43
CA HIS A 221 22.75 9.47 7.82
C HIS A 221 23.76 8.56 7.11
N PRO A 222 24.21 7.43 7.68
CA PRO A 222 25.19 6.57 7.01
C PRO A 222 24.70 5.99 5.69
N CYS A 223 23.41 5.70 5.55
CA CYS A 223 22.81 5.21 4.31
C CYS A 223 22.80 6.31 3.25
N ALA A 224 22.27 7.49 3.59
CA ALA A 224 22.22 8.64 2.69
C ALA A 224 23.62 9.06 2.21
N GLN A 225 24.57 9.21 3.14
CA GLN A 225 25.94 9.62 2.84
C GLN A 225 26.63 8.66 1.86
N ARG A 226 26.48 7.35 2.08
CA ARG A 226 27.11 6.32 1.24
C ARG A 226 26.58 6.36 -0.18
N GLU A 227 25.27 6.46 -0.35
CA GLU A 227 24.61 6.48 -1.66
C GLU A 227 24.92 7.78 -2.42
N ILE A 228 24.90 8.94 -1.73
CA ILE A 228 25.31 10.23 -2.31
C ILE A 228 26.79 10.20 -2.71
N ALA A 229 27.68 9.70 -1.85
CA ALA A 229 29.11 9.61 -2.15
C ALA A 229 29.40 8.70 -3.33
N THR A 230 28.71 7.56 -3.41
CA THR A 230 28.82 6.62 -4.53
C THR A 230 28.38 7.27 -5.85
N ALA A 231 27.27 8.00 -5.84
CA ALA A 231 26.80 8.73 -7.02
C ALA A 231 27.75 9.88 -7.40
N ARG A 232 28.31 10.61 -6.43
CA ARG A 232 29.30 11.66 -6.68
C ARG A 232 30.54 11.11 -7.35
N GLN A 233 31.12 10.04 -6.82
CA GLN A 233 32.28 9.38 -7.41
C GLN A 233 31.99 8.94 -8.86
N LEU A 234 30.80 8.40 -9.12
CA LEU A 234 30.38 8.01 -10.46
C LEU A 234 30.31 9.23 -11.41
N VAL A 235 29.74 10.36 -10.97
CA VAL A 235 29.68 11.59 -11.79
C VAL A 235 31.07 12.16 -12.06
N GLU A 236 31.95 12.16 -11.07
CA GLU A 236 33.31 12.72 -11.18
C GLU A 236 34.19 11.94 -12.16
N THR A 237 34.05 10.62 -12.21
CA THR A 237 34.85 9.73 -13.08
C THR A 237 34.49 9.79 -14.57
N ILE A 238 33.36 10.40 -14.94
CA ILE A 238 32.95 10.49 -16.34
C ILE A 238 33.76 11.59 -17.07
N PRO A 239 34.33 11.29 -18.25
CA PRO A 239 35.08 12.26 -19.04
C PRO A 239 34.19 13.41 -19.52
N GLU A 240 34.73 14.63 -19.46
CA GLU A 240 34.08 15.82 -20.00
C GLU A 240 34.27 15.88 -21.52
N GLN A 241 33.22 16.26 -22.24
CA GLN A 241 33.34 16.57 -23.66
C GLN A 241 34.19 17.84 -23.81
N GLU A 242 35.39 17.73 -24.40
CA GLU A 242 36.24 18.88 -24.71
C GLU A 242 35.53 19.83 -25.68
N ASN A 243 35.15 21.01 -25.19
CA ASN A 243 34.82 22.14 -26.04
C ASN A 243 36.13 22.71 -26.60
N ASN A 244 36.59 22.16 -27.73
CA ASN A 244 37.50 22.90 -28.60
C ASN A 244 36.71 24.05 -29.24
N ASN A 245 36.94 25.25 -28.70
CA ASN A 245 36.36 26.49 -29.16
C ASN A 245 36.97 26.97 -30.48
N LEU A 246 36.09 27.46 -31.36
CA LEU A 246 36.27 28.58 -32.30
C LEU A 246 37.04 28.37 -33.63
N LEU A 247 36.27 28.59 -34.70
CA LEU A 247 36.58 29.11 -36.05
C LEU A 247 36.71 28.13 -37.24
N GLU A 248 35.92 28.49 -38.26
CA GLU A 248 36.15 28.29 -39.71
C GLU A 248 35.86 26.93 -40.36
N GLN A 249 34.73 26.85 -41.08
CA GLN A 249 34.67 26.95 -42.55
C GLN A 249 33.42 26.26 -43.13
N SER A 250 32.57 27.11 -43.71
CA SER A 250 31.74 26.89 -44.91
C SER A 250 31.97 25.59 -45.69
N HIS A 251 30.89 24.87 -45.98
CA HIS A 251 30.45 24.32 -47.28
C HIS A 251 29.20 23.45 -46.96
N GLY A 252 27.97 23.80 -47.31
CA GLY A 252 27.50 24.05 -48.67
C GLY A 252 26.92 22.76 -49.28
N ARG A 253 25.72 22.32 -48.86
CA ARG A 253 24.76 21.58 -49.72
C ARG A 253 23.42 21.25 -49.04
N ARG A 254 22.37 21.95 -49.48
CA ARG A 254 21.08 21.36 -49.90
C ARG A 254 20.96 21.62 -51.42
N PRO A 255 20.08 21.00 -52.21
CA PRO A 255 18.87 20.22 -51.86
C PRO A 255 18.79 18.86 -52.59
N SER A 256 17.84 17.98 -52.23
CA SER A 256 16.69 17.59 -53.07
C SER A 256 16.02 16.38 -52.40
N LEU A 257 14.77 16.49 -51.95
CA LEU A 257 13.55 15.93 -52.60
C LEU A 257 13.65 14.39 -52.75
N GLU A 258 12.78 13.53 -52.23
CA GLU A 258 11.35 13.66 -51.93
C GLU A 258 10.94 12.30 -51.29
N SER A 259 10.23 12.28 -50.16
CA SER A 259 9.31 11.18 -49.86
C SER A 259 8.30 11.65 -48.82
N ILE A 260 7.05 11.52 -49.20
CA ILE A 260 5.85 11.98 -48.51
C ILE A 260 5.47 10.93 -47.45
N SER A 261 4.86 11.40 -46.36
CA SER A 261 3.96 10.64 -45.46
C SER A 261 4.59 9.73 -44.39
N SER A 262 4.72 10.27 -43.18
CA SER A 262 3.89 9.90 -42.01
C SER A 262 4.54 10.52 -40.77
N GLY A 263 3.84 11.42 -40.08
CA GLY A 263 4.37 12.15 -38.93
C GLY A 263 5.06 11.24 -37.91
N GLU A 264 6.36 11.46 -37.73
CA GLU A 264 7.15 10.80 -36.69
C GLU A 264 6.58 11.20 -35.32
N THR A 265 5.80 10.30 -34.73
CA THR A 265 5.49 10.33 -33.29
C THR A 265 6.78 10.08 -32.52
N ASP A 266 7.50 11.16 -32.23
CA ASP A 266 8.73 11.13 -31.45
C ASP A 266 8.38 10.79 -29.98
N VAL A 267 8.77 9.59 -29.54
CA VAL A 267 8.49 9.05 -28.20
C VAL A 267 9.81 8.89 -27.48
N SER A 268 10.02 9.70 -26.45
CA SER A 268 11.28 9.79 -25.70
C SER A 268 11.56 8.57 -24.82
N GLN A 269 10.52 7.88 -24.34
CA GLN A 269 10.65 6.71 -23.48
C GLN A 269 9.53 5.69 -23.72
N TRP A 270 9.92 4.42 -23.82
CA TRP A 270 9.01 3.28 -23.95
C TRP A 270 8.98 2.47 -22.66
N ASN A 271 7.79 2.18 -22.14
CA ASN A 271 7.55 1.26 -21.04
C ASN A 271 6.98 -0.03 -21.58
N VAL A 272 7.55 -1.16 -21.18
CA VAL A 272 7.21 -2.48 -21.71
C VAL A 272 6.27 -3.18 -20.73
N LEU A 273 5.10 -3.62 -21.22
CA LEU A 273 4.15 -4.43 -20.47
C LEU A 273 3.94 -5.77 -21.16
N GLN A 274 4.01 -6.84 -20.38
CA GLN A 274 3.67 -8.18 -20.83
C GLN A 274 2.28 -8.55 -20.34
N PHE A 275 1.41 -9.01 -21.26
CA PHE A 275 0.08 -9.47 -20.94
C PHE A 275 0.01 -10.99 -21.10
N ASN A 276 -0.46 -11.66 -20.05
CA ASN A 276 -0.69 -13.10 -20.04
C ASN A 276 -2.19 -13.35 -20.25
N THR A 277 -2.57 -14.01 -21.34
CA THR A 277 -3.97 -14.26 -21.72
C THR A 277 -4.48 -15.65 -21.33
N GLY A 278 -3.74 -16.41 -20.51
CA GLY A 278 -4.17 -17.69 -19.94
C GLY A 278 -4.27 -18.87 -20.91
N SER A 279 -4.44 -18.63 -22.22
CA SER A 279 -4.57 -19.67 -23.26
C SER A 279 -3.75 -19.44 -24.54
N SER A 280 -2.95 -18.36 -24.62
CA SER A 280 -2.04 -18.09 -25.75
C SER A 280 -0.65 -17.69 -25.24
N ALA A 281 0.34 -17.66 -26.14
CA ALA A 281 1.65 -17.10 -25.84
C ALA A 281 1.50 -15.65 -25.33
N PRO A 282 2.27 -15.25 -24.31
CA PRO A 282 2.21 -13.89 -23.78
C PRO A 282 2.63 -12.89 -24.87
N PHE A 283 1.98 -11.73 -24.92
CA PHE A 283 2.32 -10.68 -25.87
C PHE A 283 2.74 -9.40 -25.15
N ILE A 284 3.55 -8.61 -25.86
CA ILE A 284 4.21 -7.42 -25.33
C ILE A 284 3.57 -6.16 -25.93
N ILE A 285 3.20 -5.22 -25.07
CA ILE A 285 2.77 -3.87 -25.42
C ILE A 285 3.80 -2.89 -24.88
N LYS A 286 4.41 -2.10 -25.75
CA LYS A 286 5.25 -0.96 -25.38
C LYS A 286 4.37 0.30 -25.40
N CYS A 287 4.34 1.07 -24.33
CA CYS A 287 3.64 2.36 -24.29
C CYS A 287 4.59 3.52 -23.99
N GLY A 288 4.34 4.67 -24.61
CA GLY A 288 5.08 5.90 -24.40
C GLY A 288 4.19 7.12 -24.61
N GLY A 289 4.72 8.30 -24.34
CA GLY A 289 4.04 9.56 -24.57
C GLY A 289 4.75 10.32 -25.69
N ASN A 290 4.00 10.92 -26.60
CA ASN A 290 4.56 11.87 -27.57
C ASN A 290 4.65 13.28 -26.97
N THR A 291 5.19 14.22 -27.75
CA THR A 291 5.31 15.65 -27.41
C THR A 291 3.97 16.36 -27.20
N ASN A 292 2.86 15.78 -27.67
CA ASN A 292 1.50 16.30 -27.53
C ASN A 292 0.77 15.73 -26.28
N SER A 293 1.47 15.02 -25.40
CA SER A 293 0.87 14.33 -24.25
C SER A 293 -0.24 13.34 -24.65
N GLU A 294 0.00 12.61 -25.74
CA GLU A 294 -0.85 11.51 -26.20
C GLU A 294 -0.18 10.16 -25.94
N LEU A 295 -1.00 9.16 -25.58
CA LEU A 295 -0.53 7.80 -25.39
C LEU A 295 -0.22 7.16 -26.74
N VAL A 296 1.03 6.75 -26.93
CA VAL A 296 1.49 6.01 -28.11
C VAL A 296 1.77 4.57 -27.72
N ILE A 297 1.29 3.62 -28.52
CA ILE A 297 1.54 2.20 -28.32
C ILE A 297 2.31 1.62 -29.49
N LYS A 298 3.25 0.75 -29.16
CA LYS A 298 4.03 -0.07 -30.06
C LYS A 298 3.89 -1.54 -29.67
N ALA A 299 3.32 -2.36 -30.53
CA ALA A 299 3.15 -3.80 -30.31
C ALA A 299 3.09 -4.52 -31.66
N ASP A 300 3.25 -5.85 -31.66
CA ASP A 300 3.09 -6.64 -32.88
C ASP A 300 1.70 -6.40 -33.49
N ALA A 301 1.66 -6.22 -34.82
CA ALA A 301 0.42 -5.99 -35.54
C ALA A 301 -0.58 -7.15 -35.33
N ARG A 302 -0.06 -8.38 -35.18
CA ARG A 302 -0.83 -9.60 -34.91
C ARG A 302 -0.20 -10.41 -33.78
N VAL A 303 -1.01 -10.82 -32.80
CA VAL A 303 -0.58 -11.61 -31.63
C VAL A 303 -0.22 -13.04 -32.03
N GLN A 304 -0.89 -13.60 -33.04
CA GLN A 304 -0.66 -14.96 -33.52
C GLN A 304 0.54 -15.06 -34.49
N GLU A 305 0.96 -13.94 -35.10
CA GLU A 305 2.06 -13.86 -36.07
C GLU A 305 3.06 -12.75 -35.66
N PRO A 306 3.89 -12.97 -34.63
CA PRO A 306 4.86 -11.95 -34.16
C PRO A 306 5.94 -11.57 -35.19
N LYS A 307 5.98 -12.25 -36.34
CA LYS A 307 6.82 -11.86 -37.50
C LYS A 307 6.18 -10.81 -38.41
N GLY A 308 4.93 -10.40 -38.12
CA GLY A 308 4.12 -9.49 -38.95
C GLY A 308 4.45 -8.00 -38.84
N GLY A 309 5.53 -7.64 -38.14
CA GLY A 309 5.98 -6.26 -37.95
C GLY A 309 5.34 -5.57 -36.73
N GLU A 310 6.12 -4.71 -36.06
CA GLU A 310 5.65 -3.88 -34.95
C GLU A 310 4.85 -2.69 -35.50
N LEU A 311 3.63 -2.48 -34.99
CA LEU A 311 2.77 -1.35 -35.33
C LEU A 311 2.87 -0.27 -34.25
N VAL A 312 3.15 0.98 -34.65
CA VAL A 312 3.17 2.16 -33.77
C VAL A 312 1.95 3.03 -34.03
N ARG A 313 1.13 3.28 -33.00
CA ARG A 313 -0.10 4.07 -33.11
C ARG A 313 -0.35 4.94 -31.89
N VAL A 314 -0.87 6.14 -32.12
CA VAL A 314 -1.48 6.97 -31.07
C VAL A 314 -2.82 6.37 -30.69
N VAL A 315 -3.07 6.25 -29.40
CA VAL A 315 -4.26 5.63 -28.83
C VAL A 315 -5.27 6.72 -28.47
N PRO A 316 -6.52 6.64 -28.95
CA PRO A 316 -7.53 7.67 -28.67
C PRO A 316 -7.87 7.76 -27.19
N ARG A 317 -8.19 8.97 -26.71
CA ARG A 317 -8.63 9.17 -25.33
C ARG A 317 -10.00 8.52 -25.10
N PRO A 318 -10.30 7.99 -23.89
CA PRO A 318 -11.58 7.32 -23.61
C PRO A 318 -12.82 8.16 -23.88
N CYS A 319 -12.74 9.49 -23.74
CA CYS A 319 -13.84 10.43 -23.99
C CYS A 319 -14.37 10.37 -25.43
N VAL A 320 -13.54 9.97 -26.40
CA VAL A 320 -13.94 9.82 -27.81
C VAL A 320 -14.99 8.70 -27.99
N LEU A 321 -15.08 7.75 -27.05
CA LEU A 321 -15.98 6.60 -27.15
C LEU A 321 -17.40 6.87 -26.66
N VAL A 322 -17.67 8.00 -25.98
CA VAL A 322 -18.93 8.24 -25.23
C VAL A 322 -20.19 8.10 -26.10
N ASN A 323 -20.11 8.45 -27.38
CA ASN A 323 -21.24 8.40 -28.33
C ASN A 323 -21.10 7.36 -29.44
N MET A 324 -20.12 6.47 -29.35
CA MET A 324 -19.90 5.43 -30.37
C MET A 324 -20.74 4.18 -30.08
N SER A 325 -21.21 3.54 -31.14
CA SER A 325 -21.77 2.19 -31.12
C SER A 325 -20.68 1.13 -31.02
N LEU A 326 -21.05 -0.11 -30.67
CA LEU A 326 -20.10 -1.22 -30.57
C LEU A 326 -19.37 -1.49 -31.90
N GLU A 327 -20.06 -1.33 -33.04
CA GLU A 327 -19.46 -1.55 -34.36
C GLU A 327 -18.47 -0.44 -34.75
N GLU A 328 -18.78 0.82 -34.42
CA GLU A 328 -17.86 1.94 -34.61
C GLU A 328 -16.60 1.79 -33.74
N MET A 329 -16.75 1.33 -32.49
CA MET A 329 -15.60 1.02 -31.63
C MET A 329 -14.74 -0.11 -32.20
N LYS A 330 -15.34 -1.17 -32.73
CA LYS A 330 -14.59 -2.26 -33.37
C LYS A 330 -13.82 -1.76 -34.59
N GLN A 331 -14.42 -0.91 -35.42
CA GLN A 331 -13.76 -0.34 -36.58
C GLN A 331 -12.57 0.55 -36.20
N MET A 332 -12.71 1.33 -35.13
CA MET A 332 -11.60 2.12 -34.60
C MET A 332 -10.48 1.22 -34.05
N PHE A 333 -10.83 0.21 -33.25
CA PHE A 333 -9.84 -0.70 -32.67
C PHE A 333 -9.16 -1.59 -33.71
N ALA A 334 -9.76 -1.80 -34.89
CA ALA A 334 -9.10 -2.49 -36.00
C ALA A 334 -7.84 -1.76 -36.51
N GLN A 335 -7.69 -0.47 -36.19
CA GLN A 335 -6.50 0.32 -36.57
C GLN A 335 -5.39 0.28 -35.51
N LEU A 336 -5.67 -0.29 -34.33
CA LEU A 336 -4.73 -0.44 -33.21
C LEU A 336 -4.09 -1.84 -33.25
N PRO A 337 -2.94 -2.04 -32.58
CA PRO A 337 -2.33 -3.37 -32.50
C PRO A 337 -3.31 -4.39 -31.90
N GLU A 338 -3.39 -5.59 -32.50
CA GLU A 338 -4.40 -6.62 -32.16
C GLU A 338 -4.45 -6.92 -30.65
N ALA A 339 -3.27 -6.95 -30.01
CA ALA A 339 -3.08 -7.08 -28.58
C ALA A 339 -3.97 -6.12 -27.74
N LEU A 340 -4.00 -4.84 -28.13
CA LEU A 340 -4.76 -3.82 -27.42
C LEU A 340 -6.26 -3.98 -27.67
N SER A 341 -6.63 -4.29 -28.91
CA SER A 341 -8.01 -4.47 -29.33
C SER A 341 -8.64 -5.67 -28.62
N LEU A 342 -7.91 -6.78 -28.48
CA LEU A 342 -8.36 -7.96 -27.72
C LEU A 342 -8.61 -7.65 -26.24
N LEU A 343 -7.76 -6.83 -25.62
CA LEU A 343 -7.92 -6.45 -24.21
C LEU A 343 -9.09 -5.48 -23.99
N ALA A 344 -9.35 -4.62 -24.97
CA ALA A 344 -10.38 -3.59 -24.89
C ALA A 344 -11.79 -4.13 -25.21
N LEU A 345 -11.91 -5.07 -26.15
CA LEU A 345 -13.20 -5.53 -26.65
C LEU A 345 -13.98 -6.36 -25.60
N ALA A 346 -15.26 -6.05 -25.46
CA ALA A 346 -16.23 -6.81 -24.69
C ALA A 346 -17.46 -7.17 -25.54
N ARG A 347 -18.40 -7.92 -24.95
CA ARG A 347 -19.66 -8.30 -25.61
C ARG A 347 -20.63 -7.12 -25.79
N THR A 348 -20.49 -6.06 -24.98
CA THR A 348 -21.39 -4.90 -24.97
C THR A 348 -20.61 -3.60 -25.15
N ALA A 349 -21.25 -2.56 -25.70
CA ALA A 349 -20.61 -1.24 -25.90
C ALA A 349 -20.14 -0.62 -24.57
N ASP A 350 -20.97 -0.67 -23.52
CA ASP A 350 -20.60 -0.21 -22.18
C ASP A 350 -19.41 -1.00 -21.61
N GLY A 351 -19.42 -2.32 -21.80
CA GLY A 351 -18.33 -3.18 -21.38
C GLY A 351 -17.01 -2.84 -22.09
N THR A 352 -17.07 -2.57 -23.39
CA THR A 352 -15.92 -2.15 -24.20
C THR A 352 -15.39 -0.80 -23.74
N ARG A 353 -16.27 0.19 -23.51
CA ARG A 353 -15.89 1.51 -22.97
C ARG A 353 -15.21 1.40 -21.61
N ALA A 354 -15.79 0.63 -20.69
CA ALA A 354 -15.24 0.46 -19.35
C ALA A 354 -13.88 -0.25 -19.36
N ARG A 355 -13.74 -1.32 -20.16
CA ARG A 355 -12.45 -2.03 -20.32
C ARG A 355 -11.40 -1.15 -20.96
N TYR A 356 -11.75 -0.46 -22.03
CA TYR A 356 -10.83 0.43 -22.73
C TYR A 356 -10.39 1.59 -21.83
N SER A 357 -11.31 2.25 -21.11
CA SER A 357 -10.97 3.32 -20.17
C SER A 357 -9.99 2.85 -19.09
N ARG A 358 -10.24 1.68 -18.49
CA ARG A 358 -9.34 1.08 -17.50
C ARG A 358 -7.98 0.71 -18.10
N LEU A 359 -7.97 0.14 -19.30
CA LEU A 359 -6.73 -0.23 -20.01
C LEU A 359 -5.91 1.02 -20.36
N TYR A 360 -6.56 2.05 -20.90
CA TYR A 360 -5.95 3.34 -21.21
C TYR A 360 -5.33 3.96 -19.95
N LYS A 361 -6.08 4.07 -18.85
CA LYS A 361 -5.57 4.56 -17.56
C LYS A 361 -4.38 3.74 -17.08
N THR A 362 -4.45 2.41 -17.17
CA THR A 362 -3.35 1.52 -16.76
C THR A 362 -2.08 1.77 -17.56
N LEU A 363 -2.20 1.95 -18.87
CA LEU A 363 -1.06 2.19 -19.76
C LEU A 363 -0.51 3.61 -19.60
N ALA A 364 -1.37 4.61 -19.50
CA ALA A 364 -0.99 6.01 -19.30
C ALA A 364 -0.31 6.26 -17.94
N MET A 365 -0.76 5.59 -16.87
CA MET A 365 -0.09 5.64 -15.55
C MET A 365 1.37 5.15 -15.60
N LYS A 366 1.69 4.26 -16.55
CA LYS A 366 3.06 3.78 -16.73
C LYS A 366 3.94 4.76 -17.50
N VAL A 367 3.37 5.78 -18.12
CA VAL A 367 4.10 6.79 -18.90
C VAL A 367 4.25 8.09 -18.07
N PRO A 368 5.46 8.44 -17.61
CA PRO A 368 5.66 9.60 -16.74
C PRO A 368 5.17 10.93 -17.33
N SER A 369 5.27 11.12 -18.65
CA SER A 369 4.82 12.34 -19.34
C SER A 369 3.30 12.49 -19.45
N LEU A 370 2.52 11.47 -19.06
CA LEU A 370 1.06 11.48 -19.13
C LEU A 370 0.40 11.56 -17.74
N ARG A 371 1.17 11.78 -16.66
CA ARG A 371 0.64 11.81 -15.28
C ARG A 371 -0.46 12.86 -15.08
N ASP A 372 -0.29 14.05 -15.66
CA ASP A 372 -1.29 15.12 -15.53
C ASP A 372 -2.58 14.78 -16.29
N VAL A 373 -2.47 14.15 -17.46
CA VAL A 373 -3.61 13.66 -18.26
C VAL A 373 -4.38 12.54 -17.52
N VAL A 374 -3.66 11.67 -16.80
CA VAL A 374 -4.31 10.65 -15.94
C VAL A 374 -5.10 11.32 -14.80
N GLY A 375 -4.56 12.38 -14.20
CA GLY A 375 -5.25 13.14 -13.15
C GLY A 375 -6.52 13.86 -13.62
N GLU A 376 -6.58 14.28 -14.89
CA GLU A 376 -7.80 14.80 -15.51
C GLU A 376 -8.85 13.69 -15.72
N LEU A 377 -8.40 12.52 -16.21
CA LEU A 377 -9.26 11.35 -16.44
C LEU A 377 -9.80 10.71 -15.14
N GLU A 378 -9.27 11.05 -13.96
CA GLU A 378 -9.78 10.62 -12.65
C GLU A 378 -10.92 11.49 -12.12
N LYS A 379 -11.08 12.70 -12.68
CA LYS A 379 -12.18 13.64 -12.34
C LYS A 379 -13.43 13.42 -13.21
N GLU A 380 -13.29 12.68 -14.30
CA GLU A 380 -14.34 12.15 -15.18
C GLU A 380 -14.74 10.72 -14.78
#